data_AF-A0AA40B9V3-F1
#
_entry.id   AF-A0AA40B9V3-F1
#
_cell.length_a   1.000
_cell.length_b   1.000
_cell.length_c   1.000
_cell.angle_alpha   90.00
_cell.angle_beta   90.00
_cell.angle_gamma   90.00
#
_symmetry.space_group_name_H-M   'P 1'
#
loop_
_entity.id
_entity.type
_entity.pdbx_description
1 polymer ?
#
loop_
_entity_poly.entity_id
_entity_poly.type
_entity_poly.pdbx_seq_one_letter_code
_entity_poly.pdbx_strand_id
1 'polypeptide(L)'
;MEGHDGSMAEATLQSSYDGAALVYARSQALTYPGNSDPPGHASITTFTTNGTQLNFYAHYATPAGDGTLKYHQYPISSVNLAGTYQGHKDGRRRLRNAQDYAKTQSEELKDQLEERRPCPYQASNHWTLTRTKATRRSLNTSPSTSPRRLRTTTLPAAARSERPHPRKDLQAARPIIASTRVTGRRTP
;
A
#
# COMPACT_ATOMS: atom_id res chain seq x y z
N MET A 1 4.06 -7.52 10.24
CA MET A 1 3.08 -7.44 11.34
C MET A 1 3.66 -8.03 12.61
N GLU A 2 3.14 -7.56 13.74
CA GLU A 2 3.37 -8.10 15.09
C GLU A 2 2.01 -8.62 15.60
N GLY A 3 1.98 -9.77 16.27
CA GLY A 3 0.76 -10.27 16.93
C GLY A 3 0.46 -9.41 18.15
N HIS A 4 -0.81 -9.25 18.52
CA HIS A 4 -1.19 -8.38 19.63
C HIS A 4 -0.61 -8.88 20.97
N ASP A 5 -0.38 -10.18 21.08
CA ASP A 5 0.28 -10.89 22.19
C ASP A 5 1.75 -11.23 21.90
N GLY A 6 2.32 -10.78 20.79
CA GLY A 6 3.64 -11.21 20.30
C GLY A 6 3.66 -12.61 19.69
N SER A 7 2.50 -13.25 19.50
CA SER A 7 2.38 -14.57 18.89
C SER A 7 2.68 -14.50 17.40
N MET A 8 3.61 -15.35 16.98
CA MET A 8 3.91 -15.53 15.57
C MET A 8 2.74 -16.14 14.80
N ALA A 9 1.88 -16.92 15.44
CA ALA A 9 0.72 -17.53 14.79
C ALA A 9 -0.30 -16.46 14.35
N GLU A 10 -0.62 -15.53 15.25
CA GLU A 10 -1.52 -14.41 14.95
C GLU A 10 -0.90 -13.49 13.88
N ALA A 11 0.39 -13.15 14.02
CA ALA A 11 1.10 -12.35 13.04
C ALA A 11 1.09 -12.98 11.64
N THR A 12 1.28 -14.31 11.56
CA THR A 12 1.22 -15.07 10.30
C THR A 12 -0.18 -15.09 9.71
N LEU A 13 -1.21 -15.25 10.54
CA LEU A 13 -2.60 -15.19 10.09
C LEU A 13 -2.94 -13.81 9.53
N GLN A 14 -2.60 -12.73 10.25
CA GLN A 14 -2.82 -11.36 9.79
C GLN A 14 -2.08 -11.08 8.49
N SER A 15 -0.81 -11.50 8.40
CA SER A 15 -0.01 -11.43 7.18
C SER A 15 -0.66 -12.14 5.98
N SER A 16 -1.41 -13.23 6.22
CA SER A 16 -2.12 -13.94 5.14
C SER A 16 -3.34 -13.16 4.65
N TYR A 17 -4.08 -12.51 5.55
CA TYR A 17 -5.19 -11.65 5.15
C TYR A 17 -4.71 -10.44 4.37
N ASP A 18 -3.65 -9.79 4.86
CA ASP A 18 -3.07 -8.62 4.20
C ASP A 18 -2.45 -9.00 2.83
N GLY A 19 -1.77 -10.14 2.77
CA GLY A 19 -1.26 -10.68 1.51
C GLY A 19 -2.37 -10.95 0.49
N ALA A 20 -3.48 -11.55 0.91
CA ALA A 20 -4.64 -11.82 0.05
C ALA A 20 -5.28 -10.53 -0.48
N ALA A 21 -5.47 -9.55 0.40
CA ALA A 21 -6.02 -8.25 0.03
C ALA A 21 -5.13 -7.54 -1.01
N LEU A 22 -3.80 -7.58 -0.83
CA LEU A 22 -2.85 -6.99 -1.77
C LEU A 22 -2.82 -7.71 -3.12
N VAL A 23 -2.87 -9.04 -3.14
CA VAL A 23 -2.97 -9.81 -4.39
C VAL A 23 -4.25 -9.47 -5.13
N TYR A 24 -5.37 -9.38 -4.42
CA TYR A 24 -6.65 -9.00 -5.01
C TYR A 24 -6.61 -7.57 -5.58
N ALA A 25 -6.13 -6.60 -4.80
CA ALA A 25 -6.02 -5.20 -5.23
C ALA A 25 -5.13 -5.05 -6.47
N ARG A 26 -3.97 -5.71 -6.50
CA ARG A 26 -3.08 -5.72 -7.67
C ARG A 26 -3.76 -6.35 -8.88
N SER A 27 -4.42 -7.49 -8.70
CA SER A 27 -5.15 -8.16 -9.79
C SER A 27 -6.21 -7.24 -10.38
N GLN A 28 -7.00 -6.57 -9.54
CA GLN A 28 -7.98 -5.56 -10.00
C GLN A 28 -7.30 -4.40 -10.72
N ALA A 29 -6.18 -3.89 -10.20
CA ALA A 29 -5.42 -2.83 -10.85
C ALA A 29 -4.94 -3.23 -12.24
N LEU A 30 -4.42 -4.45 -12.42
CA LEU A 30 -3.92 -4.96 -13.70
C LEU A 30 -5.03 -5.21 -14.73
N THR A 31 -6.27 -5.49 -14.31
CA THR A 31 -7.39 -5.59 -15.26
C THR A 31 -7.66 -4.28 -15.99
N TYR A 32 -7.35 -3.12 -15.37
CA TYR A 32 -7.56 -1.82 -15.99
C TYR A 32 -6.71 -1.59 -17.24
N PRO A 33 -5.40 -1.92 -17.29
CA PRO A 33 -4.62 -1.92 -18.53
C PRO A 33 -4.85 -3.16 -19.41
N GLY A 34 -5.64 -4.14 -18.98
CA GLY A 34 -5.84 -5.41 -19.70
C GLY A 34 -4.68 -6.40 -19.50
N ASN A 35 -3.88 -6.18 -18.46
CA ASN A 35 -2.79 -7.07 -18.05
C ASN A 35 -3.29 -8.05 -16.99
N SER A 36 -2.52 -9.10 -16.74
CA SER A 36 -2.75 -10.03 -15.64
C SER A 36 -1.42 -10.60 -15.17
N ASP A 37 -1.24 -10.76 -13.87
CA ASP A 37 -0.12 -11.54 -13.36
C ASP A 37 -0.25 -13.01 -13.84
N PRO A 38 0.84 -13.65 -14.30
CA PRO A 38 0.80 -15.06 -14.65
C PRO A 38 0.35 -15.93 -13.46
N PRO A 39 -0.40 -17.02 -13.68
CA PRO A 39 -0.78 -17.93 -12.60
C PRO A 39 0.45 -18.42 -11.82
N GLY A 40 0.39 -18.33 -10.49
CA GLY A 40 1.52 -18.74 -9.63
C GLY A 40 2.61 -17.67 -9.46
N HIS A 41 2.50 -16.50 -10.10
CA HIS A 41 3.48 -15.44 -9.93
C HIS A 41 3.24 -14.67 -8.63
N ALA A 42 4.29 -14.58 -7.80
CA ALA A 42 4.20 -13.96 -6.48
C ALA A 42 4.91 -12.60 -6.44
N SER A 43 4.20 -11.54 -6.83
CA SER A 43 4.70 -10.16 -6.76
C SER A 43 4.53 -9.52 -5.39
N ILE A 44 3.66 -10.08 -4.55
CA ILE A 44 3.38 -9.56 -3.21
C ILE A 44 4.18 -10.36 -2.19
N THR A 45 4.93 -9.63 -1.35
CA THR A 45 5.65 -10.19 -0.21
C THR A 45 5.19 -9.49 1.07
N THR A 46 4.93 -10.25 2.12
CA THR A 46 4.72 -9.71 3.47
C THR A 46 5.78 -10.27 4.42
N PHE A 47 5.82 -9.73 5.63
CA PHE A 47 6.69 -10.24 6.68
C PHE A 47 6.02 -10.20 8.05
N THR A 48 6.45 -11.11 8.92
CA THR A 48 6.07 -11.14 10.35
C THR A 48 7.29 -11.12 11.23
N THR A 49 7.15 -10.53 12.41
CA THR A 49 8.21 -10.48 13.41
C THR A 49 7.65 -10.50 14.82
N ASN A 50 8.38 -11.14 15.74
CA ASN A 50 8.18 -11.07 17.20
C ASN A 50 9.37 -10.40 17.89
N GLY A 51 10.17 -9.62 17.15
CA GLY A 51 11.39 -8.99 17.64
C GLY A 51 12.63 -9.89 17.65
N THR A 52 12.46 -11.22 17.65
CA THR A 52 13.59 -12.19 17.61
C THR A 52 13.71 -12.90 16.27
N GLN A 53 12.59 -13.15 15.59
CA GLN A 53 12.53 -13.85 14.32
C GLN A 53 11.81 -12.98 13.29
N LEU A 54 12.34 -12.97 12.07
CA LEU A 54 11.75 -12.28 10.92
C LEU A 54 11.42 -13.32 9.84
N ASN A 55 10.15 -13.49 9.52
CA ASN A 55 9.68 -14.42 8.48
C ASN A 55 9.13 -13.64 7.29
N PHE A 56 9.50 -14.06 6.09
CA PHE A 56 8.98 -13.50 4.84
C PHE A 56 8.08 -14.52 4.16
N TYR A 57 6.98 -14.03 3.60
CA TYR A 57 6.00 -14.83 2.88
C TYR A 57 5.74 -14.23 1.51
N ALA A 58 5.69 -15.08 0.49
CA ALA A 58 5.26 -14.73 -0.85
C ALA A 58 3.80 -15.11 -1.05
N HIS A 59 3.09 -14.30 -1.83
CA HIS A 59 1.64 -14.40 -2.02
C HIS A 59 1.29 -14.38 -3.50
N TYR A 60 0.42 -15.30 -3.90
CA TYR A 60 -0.07 -15.39 -5.26
C TYR A 60 -1.48 -15.98 -5.29
N ALA A 61 -2.16 -15.79 -6.43
CA ALA A 61 -3.43 -16.45 -6.72
C ALA A 61 -3.26 -17.41 -7.90
N THR A 62 -4.03 -18.49 -7.89
CA THR A 62 -4.19 -19.39 -9.04
C THR A 62 -5.67 -19.64 -9.30
N PRO A 63 -6.07 -19.83 -10.57
CA PRO A 63 -7.41 -20.31 -10.87
C PRO A 63 -7.56 -21.77 -10.42
N ALA A 64 -8.67 -22.08 -9.77
CA ALA A 64 -9.10 -23.43 -9.48
C ALA A 64 -9.91 -24.01 -10.65
N GLY A 65 -10.11 -25.34 -10.65
CA GLY A 65 -10.80 -26.04 -11.73
C GLY A 65 -12.28 -25.64 -11.92
N ASP A 66 -12.87 -24.93 -10.97
CA ASP A 66 -14.22 -24.38 -11.00
C ASP A 66 -14.27 -22.88 -11.43
N GLY A 67 -13.11 -22.28 -11.75
CA GLY A 67 -13.00 -20.86 -12.08
C GLY A 67 -12.84 -19.92 -10.87
N THR A 68 -12.87 -20.45 -9.65
CA THR A 68 -12.65 -19.67 -8.43
C THR A 68 -11.15 -19.36 -8.25
N LEU A 69 -10.78 -18.18 -7.75
CA LEU A 69 -9.39 -17.89 -7.40
C LEU A 69 -9.03 -18.53 -6.04
N LYS A 70 -7.99 -19.36 -6.04
CA LYS A 70 -7.35 -19.88 -4.82
C LYS A 70 -6.14 -19.03 -4.48
N TYR A 71 -6.12 -18.57 -3.24
CA TYR A 71 -5.03 -17.79 -2.68
C TYR A 71 -4.02 -18.69 -1.98
N HIS A 72 -2.73 -18.37 -2.15
CA HIS A 72 -1.63 -19.11 -1.58
C HIS A 72 -0.66 -18.18 -0.88
N GLN A 73 -0.30 -18.55 0.36
CA GLN A 73 0.82 -17.98 1.11
C GLN A 73 1.92 -19.03 1.22
N TYR A 74 3.16 -18.68 0.89
CA TYR A 74 4.32 -19.58 1.03
C TYR A 74 5.48 -18.90 1.77
N PRO A 75 6.09 -19.53 2.80
CA PRO A 75 7.25 -18.99 3.48
C PRO A 75 8.49 -19.05 2.58
N ILE A 76 9.08 -17.90 2.28
CA ILE A 76 10.26 -17.81 1.39
C ILE A 76 11.57 -17.68 2.15
N SER A 77 11.55 -17.12 3.37
CA SER A 77 12.73 -17.11 4.24
C SER A 77 12.40 -16.80 5.68
N SER A 78 13.30 -17.21 6.58
CA SER A 78 13.27 -16.86 8.00
C SER A 78 14.67 -16.46 8.46
N VAL A 79 14.76 -15.46 9.35
CA VAL A 79 16.03 -15.00 9.93
C VAL A 79 15.85 -14.81 11.43
N ASN A 80 16.78 -15.37 12.22
CA ASN A 80 16.90 -15.05 13.64
C ASN A 80 17.71 -13.75 13.82
N LEU A 81 17.05 -12.71 14.30
CA LEU A 81 17.61 -11.38 14.54
C LEU A 81 18.43 -11.32 15.83
N ALA A 82 18.08 -12.11 16.84
CA ALA A 82 18.70 -12.08 18.15
C ALA A 82 19.88 -13.05 18.30
N GLY A 83 19.97 -14.06 17.42
CA GLY A 83 20.95 -15.14 17.54
C GLY A 83 22.39 -14.72 17.27
N THR A 84 22.63 -13.86 16.27
CA THR A 84 23.97 -13.38 15.93
C THR A 84 23.94 -11.97 15.33
N TYR A 85 25.05 -11.23 15.45
CA TYR A 85 25.21 -9.93 14.78
C TYR A 85 25.05 -10.02 13.26
N GLN A 86 25.53 -11.11 12.65
CA GLN A 86 25.40 -11.34 11.23
C GLN A 86 23.92 -11.57 10.84
N GLY A 87 23.18 -12.37 11.62
CA GLY A 87 21.74 -12.57 11.45
C GLY A 87 20.95 -11.26 11.50
N HIS A 88 21.30 -10.35 12.43
CA HIS A 88 20.70 -9.01 12.48
C HIS A 88 20.99 -8.17 11.23
N LYS A 89 22.24 -8.18 10.73
CA LYS A 89 22.59 -7.47 9.48
C LYS A 89 21.85 -8.06 8.28
N ASP A 90 21.74 -9.38 8.20
CA ASP A 90 21.07 -10.07 7.12
C ASP A 90 19.56 -9.82 7.13
N GLY A 91 18.93 -9.84 8.30
CA GLY A 91 17.52 -9.48 8.47
C GLY A 91 17.23 -8.06 8.00
N ARG A 92 18.03 -7.07 8.44
CA ARG A 92 17.89 -5.67 7.99
C ARG A 92 18.08 -5.50 6.49
N ARG A 93 19.07 -6.17 5.91
CA ARG A 93 19.32 -6.14 4.46
C ARG A 93 18.14 -6.73 3.68
N ARG A 94 17.62 -7.90 4.09
CA ARG A 94 16.46 -8.53 3.43
C ARG A 94 15.22 -7.65 3.51
N LEU A 95 14.94 -7.05 4.67
CA LEU A 95 13.80 -6.15 4.82
C LEU A 95 13.90 -4.95 3.88
N ARG A 96 15.07 -4.31 3.80
CA ARG A 96 15.30 -3.20 2.87
C ARG A 96 15.11 -3.62 1.42
N ASN A 97 15.70 -4.74 1.01
CA ASN A 97 15.55 -5.24 -0.36
C ASN A 97 14.08 -5.53 -0.71
N ALA A 98 13.31 -6.09 0.23
CA ALA A 98 11.89 -6.35 0.03
C ALA A 98 11.08 -5.04 -0.09
N GLN A 99 11.40 -4.03 0.72
CA GLN A 99 10.78 -2.70 0.63
C GLN A 99 11.12 -2.00 -0.69
N ASP A 100 12.38 -2.05 -1.12
CA ASP A 100 12.83 -1.46 -2.38
C ASP A 100 12.13 -2.15 -3.57
N TYR A 101 12.06 -3.48 -3.57
CA TYR A 101 11.34 -4.25 -4.59
C TYR A 101 9.85 -3.90 -4.62
N ALA A 102 9.19 -3.82 -3.46
CA ALA A 102 7.78 -3.44 -3.38
C ALA A 102 7.54 -2.01 -3.91
N LYS A 103 8.46 -1.09 -3.63
CA LYS A 103 8.41 0.27 -4.16
C LYS A 103 8.53 0.27 -5.69
N THR A 104 9.54 -0.41 -6.25
CA THR A 104 9.69 -0.54 -7.71
C THR A 104 8.43 -1.10 -8.36
N GLN A 105 7.86 -2.18 -7.80
CA GLN A 105 6.64 -2.79 -8.32
C GLN A 105 5.41 -1.85 -8.24
N SER A 106 5.32 -1.04 -7.19
CA SER A 106 4.24 -0.05 -7.07
C SER A 106 4.40 1.11 -8.05
N GLU A 107 5.63 1.58 -8.27
CA GLU A 107 5.92 2.65 -9.23
C GLU A 107 5.64 2.18 -10.66
N GLU A 108 6.09 0.98 -11.03
CA GLU A 108 5.82 0.38 -12.34
C GLU A 108 4.32 0.21 -12.60
N LEU A 109 3.57 -0.33 -11.62
CA LEU A 109 2.12 -0.46 -11.76
C LEU A 109 1.42 0.90 -11.88
N LYS A 110 1.88 1.90 -11.12
CA LYS A 110 1.34 3.26 -11.21
C LYS A 110 1.57 3.86 -12.59
N ASP A 111 2.79 3.75 -13.12
CA ASP A 111 3.14 4.29 -14.43
C ASP A 111 2.29 3.62 -15.54
N GLN A 112 2.09 2.30 -15.48
CA GLN A 112 1.19 1.58 -16.39
C GLN A 112 -0.27 2.07 -16.31
N LEU A 113 -0.75 2.40 -15.11
CA LEU A 113 -2.10 2.93 -14.91
C LEU A 113 -2.23 4.37 -15.42
N GLU A 114 -1.19 5.19 -15.25
CA GLU A 114 -1.17 6.57 -15.72
C GLU A 114 -1.08 6.67 -17.24
N GLU A 115 -0.27 5.84 -17.90
CA GLU A 115 -0.14 5.80 -19.36
C GLU A 115 -1.50 5.56 -20.05
N ARG A 116 -2.33 4.67 -19.49
CA ARG A 116 -3.65 4.35 -20.04
C ARG A 116 -4.77 5.26 -19.54
N ARG A 117 -4.48 6.19 -18.62
CA ARG A 117 -5.48 7.10 -18.10
C ARG A 117 -5.87 8.08 -19.21
N PRO A 118 -7.15 8.17 -19.61
CA PRO A 118 -7.57 9.12 -20.62
C PRO A 118 -7.17 10.55 -20.21
N CYS A 119 -6.57 11.28 -21.13
CA CYS A 119 -6.28 12.69 -20.93
C CYS A 119 -7.59 13.42 -20.54
N PRO A 120 -7.63 14.17 -19.42
CA PRO A 120 -8.85 14.80 -18.93
C PRO A 120 -9.47 15.80 -19.92
N TYR A 121 -8.72 16.24 -20.94
CA TYR A 121 -9.21 17.13 -21.99
C TYR A 121 -10.15 16.46 -23.00
N GLN A 122 -10.12 15.13 -23.16
CA GLN A 122 -10.99 14.44 -24.12
C GLN A 122 -12.35 14.02 -23.51
N ALA A 123 -12.46 13.92 -22.19
CA ALA A 123 -13.70 13.52 -21.51
C ALA A 123 -14.78 14.61 -21.48
N SER A 124 -14.41 15.89 -21.58
CA SER A 124 -15.36 17.02 -21.55
C SER A 124 -16.10 17.26 -22.86
N ASN A 125 -15.63 16.71 -23.98
CA ASN A 125 -16.21 16.99 -25.31
C ASN A 125 -17.22 15.93 -25.77
N HIS A 126 -17.35 14.80 -25.06
CA HIS A 126 -18.31 13.75 -25.40
C HIS A 126 -19.73 14.00 -24.83
N TRP A 127 -19.85 14.60 -23.63
CA TRP A 127 -21.16 14.86 -23.03
C TRP A 127 -21.88 16.09 -23.61
N THR A 128 -21.18 16.97 -24.33
CA THR A 128 -21.77 18.16 -24.94
C THR A 128 -22.38 17.92 -26.32
N LEU A 129 -22.01 16.84 -27.03
CA LEU A 129 -22.58 16.51 -28.35
C LEU A 129 -23.88 15.69 -28.30
N THR A 130 -24.19 15.02 -27.19
CA THR A 130 -25.44 14.25 -27.05
C THR A 130 -26.63 15.09 -26.57
N ARG A 131 -26.40 16.31 -26.07
CA ARG A 131 -27.45 17.20 -25.54
C ARG A 131 -28.02 18.22 -26.55
N THR A 132 -27.44 18.34 -27.75
CA THR A 132 -27.91 19.27 -28.79
C THR A 132 -28.89 18.66 -29.79
N LYS A 133 -29.06 17.33 -29.82
CA LYS A 133 -30.08 16.69 -30.70
C LYS A 133 -31.44 16.47 -30.03
N ALA A 134 -31.54 16.57 -28.70
CA ALA A 134 -32.79 16.33 -27.97
C ALA A 134 -33.64 17.60 -27.70
N THR A 135 -33.12 18.80 -27.91
CA THR A 135 -33.77 20.06 -27.47
C THR A 135 -34.23 20.94 -28.64
N ARG A 136 -34.76 20.34 -29.72
CA ARG A 136 -35.33 21.10 -30.86
C ARG A 136 -36.78 20.70 -31.20
N ARG A 137 -37.52 20.18 -30.23
CA ARG A 137 -38.91 19.72 -30.44
C ARG A 137 -39.92 20.10 -29.37
N SER A 138 -39.61 21.07 -28.51
CA SER A 138 -40.62 21.61 -27.59
C SER A 138 -40.15 22.99 -27.15
N LEU A 139 -40.85 24.03 -27.60
CA LEU A 139 -40.98 25.36 -26.97
C LEU A 139 -41.77 26.25 -27.93
N ASN A 140 -43.10 26.11 -27.90
CA ASN A 140 -44.05 27.14 -28.34
C ASN A 140 -45.20 27.13 -27.35
N THR A 141 -45.02 27.82 -26.23
CA THR A 141 -46.10 28.43 -25.41
C THR A 141 -45.46 29.31 -24.33
N SER A 142 -45.51 30.62 -24.52
CA SER A 142 -45.54 31.64 -23.46
C SER A 142 -47.00 31.77 -22.96
N PRO A 143 -47.36 32.52 -21.88
CA PRO A 143 -46.59 33.58 -21.21
C PRO A 143 -46.74 33.72 -19.65
N SER A 144 -45.98 34.67 -19.10
CA SER A 144 -46.45 35.73 -18.18
C SER A 144 -46.15 35.68 -16.66
N THR A 145 -45.68 36.86 -16.20
CA THR A 145 -45.81 37.56 -14.89
C THR A 145 -44.99 37.18 -13.64
N SER A 146 -43.85 37.89 -13.54
CA SER A 146 -43.44 38.80 -12.44
C SER A 146 -42.88 38.32 -11.08
N PRO A 147 -42.05 39.16 -10.42
CA PRO A 147 -41.00 38.73 -9.48
C PRO A 147 -41.28 39.11 -8.02
N ARG A 148 -40.58 38.45 -7.07
CA ARG A 148 -40.54 38.91 -5.67
C ARG A 148 -39.13 38.86 -5.10
N ARG A 149 -38.74 40.01 -4.54
CA ARG A 149 -37.45 40.40 -3.97
C ARG A 149 -37.45 40.19 -2.44
N LEU A 150 -36.24 40.29 -1.86
CA LEU A 150 -35.87 40.49 -0.44
C LEU A 150 -35.59 39.16 0.31
N ARG A 151 -34.58 39.00 1.17
CA ARG A 151 -33.65 39.95 1.82
C ARG A 151 -32.47 39.16 2.42
N THR A 152 -31.37 39.89 2.58
CA THR A 152 -30.14 39.62 3.34
C THR A 152 -30.40 39.35 4.83
N THR A 153 -29.63 38.45 5.47
CA THR A 153 -29.27 38.57 6.89
C THR A 153 -27.89 37.92 7.14
N THR A 154 -27.22 38.44 8.16
CA THR A 154 -25.78 38.59 8.35
C THR A 154 -25.32 37.81 9.59
N LEU A 155 -24.25 37.00 9.45
CA LEU A 155 -23.20 36.60 10.45
C LEU A 155 -23.66 36.00 11.82
N PRO A 156 -22.79 35.38 12.68
CA PRO A 156 -21.32 35.46 12.77
C PRO A 156 -20.54 34.16 13.04
N ALA A 157 -19.22 34.36 13.15
CA ALA A 157 -18.15 33.43 13.43
C ALA A 157 -18.00 33.02 14.91
N ALA A 158 -17.43 31.84 15.14
CA ALA A 158 -16.72 31.39 16.36
C ALA A 158 -16.10 30.00 16.05
N ALA A 159 -15.01 29.50 16.62
CA ALA A 159 -13.83 30.02 17.31
C ALA A 159 -12.87 28.80 17.48
N ARG A 160 -11.56 29.04 17.40
CA ARG A 160 -10.43 28.37 18.10
C ARG A 160 -10.52 26.86 18.45
N SER A 161 -9.48 26.12 18.06
CA SER A 161 -8.61 25.43 19.05
C SER A 161 -7.26 25.06 18.44
N GLU A 162 -6.19 25.52 19.09
CA GLU A 162 -4.78 25.30 18.77
C GLU A 162 -4.18 24.16 19.62
N ARG A 163 -3.31 23.34 18.99
CA ARG A 163 -2.08 22.67 19.54
C ARG A 163 -2.28 21.51 20.55
N PRO A 164 -1.27 20.62 20.81
CA PRO A 164 0.18 20.80 20.63
C PRO A 164 1.04 19.61 20.10
N HIS A 165 2.29 19.95 19.77
CA HIS A 165 3.45 19.08 19.50
C HIS A 165 3.84 18.16 20.68
N PRO A 166 4.61 17.10 20.39
CA PRO A 166 5.64 16.62 21.31
C PRO A 166 7.08 16.75 20.78
N ARG A 167 7.97 16.78 21.78
CA ARG A 167 9.32 17.34 21.86
C ARG A 167 10.43 16.48 21.26
N LYS A 168 11.53 17.16 20.97
CA LYS A 168 12.87 16.64 20.69
C LYS A 168 13.58 16.21 21.98
N ASP A 169 14.59 15.37 21.78
CA ASP A 169 15.81 15.16 22.59
C ASP A 169 15.73 14.27 23.84
N LEU A 170 16.35 13.08 23.73
CA LEU A 170 17.15 12.50 24.81
C LEU A 170 18.49 12.00 24.22
N GLN A 171 19.58 12.60 24.69
CA GLN A 171 20.95 12.18 24.45
C GLN A 171 21.40 11.11 25.45
N ALA A 172 22.35 10.31 24.98
CA ALA A 172 23.51 9.75 25.67
C ALA A 172 23.33 8.67 26.75
N ALA A 173 23.85 7.47 26.45
CA ALA A 173 24.67 6.68 27.37
C ALA A 173 25.71 5.85 26.58
N ARG A 174 26.99 6.06 26.88
CA ARG A 174 28.13 5.19 26.50
C ARG A 174 28.45 4.26 27.68
N PRO A 175 28.98 3.06 27.42
CA PRO A 175 30.22 2.62 28.10
C PRO A 175 31.22 2.04 27.07
N ILE A 176 32.48 2.46 27.01
CA ILE A 176 33.67 2.02 27.77
C ILE A 176 34.01 0.52 27.65
N ILE A 177 34.95 0.23 26.74
CA ILE A 177 36.14 -0.65 26.78
C ILE A 177 35.99 -2.13 27.24
N ALA A 178 36.31 -3.06 26.33
CA ALA A 178 37.27 -4.15 26.59
C ALA A 178 37.86 -4.67 25.27
N SER A 179 39.18 -4.53 25.13
CA SER A 179 40.01 -5.06 24.06
C SER A 179 40.50 -6.44 24.49
N THR A 180 40.30 -7.47 23.67
CA THR A 180 41.10 -8.71 23.74
C THR A 180 41.41 -9.21 22.35
N ARG A 181 42.68 -9.02 22.01
CA ARG A 181 43.42 -9.62 20.90
C ARG A 181 43.66 -11.10 21.24
N VAL A 182 43.22 -12.03 20.41
CA VAL A 182 43.70 -13.42 20.45
C VAL A 182 44.36 -13.73 19.12
N THR A 183 45.67 -13.87 19.20
CA THR A 183 46.60 -14.35 18.18
C THR A 183 46.56 -15.87 18.10
N GLY A 184 46.41 -16.40 16.89
CA GLY A 184 47.15 -17.55 16.36
C GLY A 184 46.86 -18.96 16.92
N ARG A 185 46.54 -19.90 16.02
CA ARG A 185 47.48 -20.98 15.67
C ARG A 185 46.96 -21.77 14.47
N ARG A 186 47.85 -21.92 13.49
CA ARG A 186 47.73 -22.75 12.30
C ARG A 186 48.86 -23.77 12.44
N THR A 187 48.56 -25.06 12.42
CA THR A 187 49.49 -26.19 12.11
C THR A 187 48.77 -27.53 12.36
N PRO A 188 49.25 -28.64 11.80
CA PRO A 188 50.16 -28.79 10.66
C PRO A 188 49.41 -29.04 9.34
#